data_AF-A0A0G0Q1M9-F1
#
_entry.id   AF-A0A0G0Q1M9-F1
#
_cell.length_a   1.000
_cell.length_b   1.000
_cell.length_c   1.000
_cell.angle_alpha   90.00
_cell.angle_beta   90.00
_cell.angle_gamma   90.00
#
_symmetry.space_group_name_H-M   'P 1'
#
loop_
_entity.id
_entity.type
_entity.pdbx_description
1 polymer ?
#
loop_
_entity_poly.entity_id
_entity_poly.type
_entity_poly.pdbx_seq_one_letter_code
_entity_poly.pdbx_strand_id
1 'polypeptide(L)'
;MEKTILKISGMSCASCAANIENDLKKEEGIKSVNVNFATEKAYLEFDPIEISVARIQKIIEKLGYKILAEGEALDSSHLLGIKTTEENYKKEKEGEIKKLKNQFAATLLFSLP
;
A
#
# COMPACT_ATOMS: atom_id res chain seq x y z
N MET A 1 18.53 2.49 10.48
CA MET A 1 18.16 1.43 9.52
C MET A 1 16.70 1.09 9.68
N GLU A 2 15.91 1.39 8.66
CA GLU A 2 14.48 1.15 8.58
C GLU A 2 14.16 0.25 7.39
N LYS A 3 13.08 -0.53 7.49
CA LYS A 3 12.59 -1.41 6.42
C LYS A 3 11.17 -1.05 6.04
N THR A 4 10.92 -0.94 4.74
CA THR A 4 9.58 -0.63 4.24
C THR A 4 9.25 -1.40 2.97
N ILE A 5 7.95 -1.55 2.71
CA ILE A 5 7.44 -2.18 1.49
C ILE A 5 6.58 -1.16 0.73
N LEU A 6 6.95 -0.87 -0.51
CA LEU A 6 6.18 0.00 -1.40
C LEU A 6 5.49 -0.84 -2.47
N LYS A 7 4.21 -0.54 -2.74
CA LYS A 7 3.51 -1.13 -3.88
C LYS A 7 3.67 -0.26 -5.12
N ILE A 8 4.23 -0.81 -6.19
CA ILE A 8 4.54 -0.09 -7.43
C ILE A 8 3.71 -0.65 -8.58
N SER A 9 2.98 0.22 -9.28
CA SER A 9 2.20 -0.12 -10.46
C SER A 9 2.94 0.25 -11.75
N GLY A 10 2.66 -0.50 -12.82
CA GLY A 10 3.24 -0.27 -14.15
C GLY A 10 4.50 -1.08 -14.46
N MET A 11 4.94 -1.95 -13.55
CA MET A 11 6.00 -2.93 -13.83
C MET A 11 5.43 -4.10 -14.62
N SER A 12 5.84 -4.26 -15.88
CA SER A 12 5.36 -5.34 -16.76
C SER A 12 6.37 -6.47 -16.99
N CYS A 13 7.65 -6.27 -16.62
CA CYS A 13 8.69 -7.27 -16.80
C CYS A 13 9.78 -7.19 -15.72
N ALA A 14 10.61 -8.25 -15.66
CA ALA A 14 11.77 -8.32 -14.77
C ALA A 14 12.77 -7.17 -15.02
N SER A 15 12.92 -6.71 -16.26
CA SER A 15 13.80 -5.59 -16.59
C SER A 15 13.31 -4.26 -16.00
N CYS A 16 12.00 -4.03 -15.91
CA CYS A 16 11.44 -2.87 -15.22
C CYS A 16 11.80 -2.87 -13.73
N ALA A 17 11.66 -4.02 -13.06
CA ALA A 17 12.05 -4.17 -11.66
C ALA A 17 13.55 -3.94 -11.46
N ALA A 18 14.39 -4.52 -12.32
CA ALA A 18 15.84 -4.33 -12.25
C ALA A 18 16.26 -2.86 -12.44
N ASN A 19 15.60 -2.12 -13.34
CA ASN A 19 15.88 -0.69 -13.52
C ASN A 19 15.57 0.10 -12.25
N ILE A 20 14.41 -0.14 -11.62
CA ILE A 20 14.06 0.50 -10.35
C ILE A 20 15.08 0.16 -9.25
N GLU A 21 15.47 -1.11 -9.12
CA GLU A 21 16.49 -1.52 -8.14
C GLU A 21 17.83 -0.80 -8.36
N ASN A 22 18.29 -0.73 -9.61
CA ASN A 22 19.59 -0.17 -9.96
C ASN A 22 19.65 1.33 -9.70
N ASP A 23 18.56 2.06 -9.92
CA ASP A 23 18.54 3.50 -9.64
C ASP A 23 18.41 3.79 -8.15
N LEU A 24 17.64 3.01 -7.41
CA LEU A 24 17.57 3.16 -5.95
C LEU A 24 18.90 2.77 -5.27
N LYS A 25 19.59 1.73 -5.73
CA LYS A 25 20.91 1.33 -5.17
C LYS A 25 22.00 2.39 -5.32
N LYS A 26 21.83 3.38 -6.20
CA LYS A 26 22.78 4.49 -6.38
C LYS A 26 22.58 5.63 -5.39
N GLU A 27 21.42 5.68 -4.72
CA GLU A 27 21.13 6.75 -3.76
C GLU A 27 21.85 6.49 -2.44
N GLU A 28 22.44 7.56 -1.89
CA GLU A 28 23.00 7.56 -0.55
C GLU A 28 21.88 7.29 0.47
N GLY A 29 22.17 6.52 1.52
CA GLY A 29 21.18 6.06 2.48
C GLY A 29 20.48 4.74 2.14
N ILE A 30 20.58 4.22 0.92
CA ILE A 30 19.99 2.92 0.58
C ILE A 30 20.98 1.79 0.87
N LYS A 31 20.56 0.85 1.74
CA LYS A 31 21.38 -0.31 2.10
C LYS A 31 21.07 -1.54 1.28
N SER A 32 19.80 -1.79 1.03
CA SER A 32 19.32 -2.94 0.25
C SER A 32 18.00 -2.61 -0.42
N VAL A 33 17.83 -3.13 -1.64
CA VAL A 33 16.60 -3.00 -2.42
C VAL A 33 16.35 -4.32 -3.14
N ASN A 34 15.11 -4.80 -3.05
CA ASN A 34 14.62 -5.94 -3.80
C ASN A 34 13.22 -5.63 -4.35
N VAL A 35 13.04 -5.75 -5.66
CA VAL A 35 11.79 -5.45 -6.35
C VAL A 35 11.26 -6.72 -7.01
N ASN A 36 10.00 -7.02 -6.72
CA ASN A 36 9.30 -8.15 -7.30
C ASN A 36 8.16 -7.63 -8.18
N PHE A 37 8.33 -7.75 -9.51
CA PHE A 37 7.32 -7.33 -10.47
C PHE A 37 6.07 -8.22 -10.44
N ALA A 38 6.20 -9.50 -10.08
CA ALA A 38 5.06 -10.42 -10.03
C ALA A 38 4.11 -10.09 -8.87
N THR A 39 4.64 -9.56 -7.76
CA THR A 39 3.84 -9.13 -6.61
C THR A 39 3.64 -7.61 -6.54
N GLU A 40 4.19 -6.87 -7.51
CA GLU A 40 4.15 -5.40 -7.56
C GLU A 40 4.75 -4.73 -6.29
N LYS A 41 5.70 -5.39 -5.62
CA LYS A 41 6.25 -4.92 -4.33
C LYS A 41 7.74 -4.61 -4.43
N ALA A 42 8.15 -3.52 -3.81
CA ALA A 42 9.53 -3.16 -3.57
C ALA A 42 9.83 -3.19 -2.07
N TYR A 43 10.79 -4.01 -1.68
CA TYR A 43 11.31 -4.13 -0.32
C TYR A 43 12.57 -3.26 -0.23
N LEU A 44 12.58 -2.30 0.67
CA LEU A 44 13.70 -1.39 0.86
C LEU A 44 14.21 -1.44 2.29
N GLU A 45 15.53 -1.40 2.43
CA GLU A 45 16.24 -1.14 3.67
C GLU A 45 17.09 0.11 3.49
N PHE A 46 16.83 1.14 4.30
CA PHE A 46 17.47 2.45 4.15
C PHE A 46 17.73 3.12 5.50
N ASP A 47 18.56 4.16 5.49
CA ASP A 47 18.76 5.04 6.64
C ASP A 47 17.83 6.27 6.53
N PRO A 48 16.83 6.41 7.41
CA PRO A 48 15.90 7.54 7.38
C PRO A 48 16.57 8.89 7.66
N ILE A 49 17.81 8.91 8.16
CA ILE A 49 18.61 10.13 8.35
C ILE A 49 19.17 10.62 7.00
N GLU A 50 19.56 9.70 6.12
CA GLU A 50 20.16 10.02 4.81
C GLU A 50 19.11 10.15 3.70
N ILE A 51 18.08 9.31 3.70
CA ILE A 51 17.03 9.31 2.67
C ILE A 51 15.63 9.05 3.26
N SER A 52 14.65 9.84 2.81
CA SER A 52 13.26 9.69 3.23
C SER A 52 12.45 8.84 2.25
N VAL A 53 11.37 8.22 2.73
CA VAL A 53 10.40 7.49 1.88
C VAL A 53 9.87 8.38 0.75
N ALA A 54 9.54 9.64 1.03
CA ALA A 54 9.09 10.59 0.01
C ALA A 54 10.13 10.86 -1.09
N ARG A 55 11.44 10.81 -0.76
CA ARG A 55 12.52 10.91 -1.76
C ARG A 55 12.57 9.68 -2.64
N ILE A 56 12.48 8.49 -2.04
CA ILE A 56 12.41 7.20 -2.73
C ILE A 56 11.24 7.18 -3.72
N GLN A 57 10.06 7.64 -3.29
CA GLN A 57 8.89 7.70 -4.15
C GLN A 57 9.09 8.59 -5.37
N LYS A 58 9.65 9.80 -5.17
CA LYS A 58 9.94 10.72 -6.28
C LYS A 58 10.89 10.12 -7.31
N ILE A 59 11.83 9.27 -6.91
CA ILE A 59 12.72 8.58 -7.84
C ILE A 59 11.93 7.60 -8.70
N ILE A 60 11.09 6.78 -8.08
CA ILE A 60 10.23 5.81 -8.78
C ILE A 60 9.26 6.53 -9.74
N GLU A 61 8.70 7.66 -9.33
CA GLU A 61 7.83 8.50 -10.18
C GLU A 61 8.58 9.10 -11.37
N LYS A 62 9.82 9.55 -11.17
CA LYS A 62 10.67 10.05 -12.27
C LYS A 62 10.99 8.98 -13.30
N LEU A 63 11.01 7.71 -12.90
CA LEU A 63 11.17 6.57 -13.80
C LEU A 63 9.88 6.21 -14.55
N GLY A 64 8.76 6.89 -14.25
CA GLY A 64 7.48 6.71 -14.91
C GLY A 64 6.56 5.68 -14.26
N TYR A 65 6.88 5.23 -13.04
CA TYR A 65 6.05 4.29 -12.30
C TYR A 65 5.19 5.00 -11.24
N LYS A 66 4.09 4.36 -10.83
CA LYS A 66 3.18 4.92 -9.82
C LYS A 66 3.26 4.10 -8.54
N ILE A 67 3.17 4.74 -7.40
CA ILE A 67 3.14 4.07 -6.10
C ILE A 67 1.70 4.05 -5.60
N LEU A 68 1.21 2.86 -5.27
CA LEU A 68 -0.18 2.63 -4.87
C LEU A 68 -0.38 2.61 -3.36
N ALA A 69 0.67 2.31 -2.60
CA ALA A 69 0.62 2.28 -1.15
C ALA A 69 1.94 2.78 -0.56
N GLU A 70 1.81 3.68 0.40
CA GLU A 70 2.89 4.28 1.17
C GLU A 70 3.26 3.32 2.32
N GLY A 71 4.56 3.09 2.46
CA GLY A 71 5.18 2.00 3.22
C GLY A 71 4.53 1.51 4.51
N GLU A 72 4.22 0.20 4.56
CA GLU A 72 4.13 -0.53 5.84
C GLU A 72 5.56 -0.62 6.40
N ALA A 73 5.91 0.27 7.34
CA ALA A 73 7.17 0.16 8.08
C ALA A 73 7.16 -1.16 8.87
N LEU A 74 8.10 -2.05 8.59
CA LEU A 74 8.25 -3.33 9.29
C LEU A 74 8.95 -3.09 10.63
N ASP A 75 8.30 -2.34 11.52
CA ASP A 75 8.57 -2.26 12.96
C ASP A 75 7.77 -3.34 13.67
N SER A 76 8.47 -4.22 14.38
CA SER A 76 7.96 -5.41 15.06
C SER A 76 7.10 -5.15 16.32
N SER A 77 6.42 -4.01 16.49
CA SER A 77 5.64 -3.75 17.71
C SER A 77 4.27 -3.06 17.57
N HIS A 78 3.81 -2.69 16.37
CA HIS A 78 2.55 -1.94 16.25
C HIS A 78 1.65 -2.38 15.10
N LEU A 79 0.77 -3.36 15.36
CA LEU A 79 -0.29 -3.81 14.45
C LEU A 79 -1.53 -2.88 14.45
N LEU A 80 -1.35 -1.59 14.80
CA LEU A 80 -2.42 -0.59 14.93
C LEU A 80 -2.06 0.73 14.24
N GLY A 81 -1.41 0.64 13.09
CA GLY A 81 -0.99 1.79 12.29
C GLY A 81 -1.55 1.80 10.87
N ILE A 82 -2.60 1.02 10.60
CA ILE A 82 -3.35 1.08 9.34
C ILE A 82 -4.07 2.44 9.31
N LYS A 83 -3.39 3.49 8.86
CA LYS A 83 -4.02 4.60 8.15
C LYS A 83 -3.70 4.45 6.68
N THR A 84 -4.09 3.30 6.14
CA THR A 84 -4.43 3.18 4.74
C THR A 84 -5.38 4.32 4.41
N THR A 85 -5.25 4.87 3.22
CA THR A 85 -6.37 5.43 2.47
C THR A 85 -7.43 4.32 2.28
N GLU A 86 -8.06 3.93 3.39
CA GLU A 86 -9.23 3.06 3.51
C GLU A 86 -10.50 3.92 3.59
N GLU A 87 -10.42 5.23 3.37
CA GLU A 87 -11.63 6.06 3.33
C GLU A 87 -12.40 5.96 2.00
N ASN A 88 -11.80 5.44 0.91
CA ASN A 88 -12.42 5.50 -0.42
C ASN A 88 -12.70 4.18 -1.15
N TYR A 89 -12.29 2.98 -0.66
CA TYR A 89 -12.67 1.71 -1.33
C TYR A 89 -13.79 0.92 -0.61
N LYS A 90 -14.13 1.25 0.65
CA LYS A 90 -15.22 0.59 1.40
C LYS A 90 -16.55 1.36 1.41
N LYS A 91 -16.61 2.58 0.83
CA LYS A 91 -17.81 3.44 0.87
C LYS A 91 -18.91 3.10 -0.14
N GLU A 92 -18.66 2.29 -1.17
CA GLU A 92 -19.69 2.04 -2.20
C GLU A 92 -20.52 0.76 -1.99
N LYS A 93 -20.07 -0.23 -1.21
CA LYS A 93 -20.80 -1.51 -1.04
C LYS A 93 -21.64 -1.62 0.25
N GLU A 94 -21.71 -0.58 1.07
CA GLU A 94 -22.59 -0.57 2.26
C GLU A 94 -23.96 0.08 2.04
N GLY A 95 -24.19 0.75 0.89
CA GLY A 95 -25.47 1.38 0.57
C GLY A 95 -26.60 0.39 0.29
N GLU A 96 -26.31 -0.73 -0.37
CA GLU A 96 -27.35 -1.69 -0.79
C GLU A 96 -27.81 -2.62 0.34
N ILE A 97 -26.92 -2.98 1.28
CA ILE A 97 -27.23 -3.94 2.35
C ILE A 97 -28.10 -3.31 3.45
N LYS A 98 -27.99 -1.99 3.67
CA LYS A 98 -28.82 -1.28 4.68
C LYS A 98 -30.30 -1.18 4.29
N LYS A 99 -30.63 -1.18 3.00
CA LYS A 99 -32.03 -1.16 2.53
C LYS A 99 -32.73 -2.49 2.75
N LEU A 100 -32.03 -3.62 2.59
CA LEU A 100 -32.59 -4.95 2.81
C LEU A 100 -32.88 -5.22 4.29
N LYS A 101 -32.02 -4.80 5.22
CA LYS A 101 -32.20 -5.08 6.65
C LYS A 101 -33.39 -4.37 7.30
N ASN A 102 -33.74 -3.17 6.81
CA ASN A 102 -34.84 -2.39 7.38
C ASN A 102 -36.24 -2.95 7.01
N GLN A 103 -36.32 -3.75 5.94
CA GLN A 103 -37.55 -4.39 5.49
C GLN A 103 -37.86 -5.67 6.28
N PHE A 104 -36.83 -6.35 6.81
CA PHE A 104 -37.00 -7.55 7.64
C PHE A 104 -37.33 -7.23 9.11
N ALA A 105 -37.00 -6.04 9.62
CA ALA A 105 -37.28 -5.66 11.01
C ALA A 105 -38.76 -5.32 11.28
N ALA A 106 -39.51 -4.88 10.26
CA ALA A 106 -40.89 -4.42 10.41
C ALA A 106 -41.93 -5.55 10.55
N THR A 107 -41.56 -6.81 10.26
CA THR A 107 -42.48 -7.97 10.30
C THR A 107 -42.54 -8.69 11.65
N LEU A 108 -41.66 -8.37 12.60
CA LEU A 108 -41.61 -9.03 13.92
C LEU A 108 -42.59 -8.42 14.96
N LEU A 109 -43.24 -7.31 14.65
CA LEU A 109 -44.27 -6.70 15.52
C LEU A 109 -45.70 -7.20 15.25
N PHE A 110 -45.92 -8.04 14.24
CA PHE A 110 -47.26 -8.54 13.85
C PHE A 110 -47.46 -10.06 14.02
N SER A 111 -46.55 -10.77 14.69
CA SER A 111 -46.64 -12.23 14.90
C SER A 111 -46.69 -12.68 16.36
N LEU A 112 -47.07 -11.79 17.28
CA LEU A 112 -47.53 -12.21 18.61
C LEU A 112 -49.07 -12.28 18.57
N PRO A 113 -49.67 -13.48 18.75
CA PRO A 113 -51.12 -13.64 18.90
C PRO A 113 -51.69 -12.86 20.07
#